data_AF-A0A2K1XNM3-F1
#
_entry.id   AF-A0A2K1XNM3-F1
#
_cell.length_a   1.000
_cell.length_b   1.000
_cell.length_c   1.000
_cell.angle_alpha   90.00
_cell.angle_beta   90.00
_cell.angle_gamma   90.00
#
_symmetry.space_group_name_H-M   'P 1'
#
loop_
_entity.id
_entity.type
_entity.pdbx_description
1 polymer ?
#
loop_
_entity_poly.entity_id
_entity_poly.type
_entity_poly.pdbx_seq_one_letter_code
_entity_poly.pdbx_strand_id
1 'polypeptide(L)'
;KKVRKALLKGQTHVEKMCSNALAMIKNMTDTDVANESNESEWPEWMSVADRRLLQSSSVAPDVVVAADGSGNYKTVSAAAAAAPKKSSKRYIIRIKAGVYRENVDVPQILS
;
A
#
# COMPACT_ATOMS: atom_id res chain seq x y z
N LYS A 1 -12.87 48.59 -27.37
CA LYS A 1 -13.55 47.61 -26.46
C LYS A 1 -13.44 46.15 -26.92
N LYS A 2 -13.57 45.81 -28.22
CA LYS A 2 -13.51 44.41 -28.72
C LYS A 2 -12.14 43.72 -28.56
N VAL A 3 -11.04 44.45 -28.83
CA VAL A 3 -9.66 43.90 -28.74
C VAL A 3 -9.33 43.40 -27.34
N ARG A 4 -9.64 44.18 -26.29
CA ARG A 4 -9.45 43.78 -24.89
C ARG A 4 -10.19 42.48 -24.54
N LYS A 5 -11.40 42.30 -25.06
CA LYS A 5 -12.21 41.09 -24.82
C LYS A 5 -11.62 39.86 -25.52
N ALA A 6 -11.06 40.04 -26.72
CA ALA A 6 -10.36 38.97 -27.43
C ALA A 6 -9.07 38.54 -26.71
N LEU A 7 -8.28 39.52 -26.22
CA LEU A 7 -7.06 39.26 -25.44
C LEU A 7 -7.36 38.52 -24.13
N LEU A 8 -8.38 38.95 -23.38
CA LEU A 8 -8.81 38.26 -22.16
C LEU A 8 -9.26 36.81 -22.43
N LYS A 9 -9.98 36.58 -23.53
CA LYS A 9 -10.39 35.22 -23.93
C LYS A 9 -9.20 34.34 -24.32
N GLY A 10 -8.16 34.92 -24.94
CA GLY A 10 -6.91 34.22 -25.23
C GLY A 10 -6.17 33.82 -23.96
N GLN A 11 -6.07 34.72 -22.98
CA GLN A 11 -5.41 34.45 -21.70
C GLN A 11 -6.08 33.30 -20.95
N THR A 12 -7.40 33.33 -20.78
CA THR A 12 -8.11 32.26 -20.07
C THR A 12 -8.02 30.90 -20.78
N HIS A 13 -7.91 30.91 -22.11
CA HIS A 13 -7.69 29.69 -22.88
C HIS A 13 -6.31 29.08 -22.61
N VAL A 14 -5.25 29.91 -22.61
CA VAL A 14 -3.88 29.47 -22.31
C VAL A 14 -3.78 28.95 -20.88
N GLU A 15 -4.35 29.66 -19.90
CA GLU A 15 -4.39 29.23 -18.50
C GLU A 15 -5.04 27.84 -18.36
N LYS A 16 -6.14 27.59 -19.08
CA LYS A 16 -6.82 26.29 -19.05
C LYS A 16 -5.95 25.18 -19.65
N MET A 17 -5.27 25.45 -20.76
CA MET A 17 -4.36 24.49 -21.40
C MET A 17 -3.17 24.17 -20.47
N CYS A 18 -2.57 25.19 -19.84
CA CYS A 18 -1.50 25.02 -18.86
C CYS A 18 -1.98 24.25 -17.63
N SER A 19 -3.17 24.54 -17.12
CA SER A 19 -3.76 23.82 -15.98
C SER A 19 -4.00 22.34 -16.30
N ASN A 20 -4.48 22.03 -17.50
CA ASN A 20 -4.70 20.64 -17.92
C ASN A 20 -3.38 19.88 -18.06
N ALA A 21 -2.38 20.50 -18.70
CA ALA A 21 -1.04 19.92 -18.83
C ALA A 21 -0.39 19.67 -17.45
N LEU A 22 -0.50 20.65 -16.54
CA LEU A 22 0.03 20.52 -15.18
C LEU A 22 -0.69 19.43 -14.39
N ALA A 23 -2.02 19.31 -14.52
CA ALA A 23 -2.78 18.25 -13.88
C ALA A 23 -2.36 16.85 -14.36
N MET A 24 -2.08 16.70 -15.66
CA MET A 24 -1.56 15.44 -16.21
C MET A 24 -0.16 15.13 -15.67
N ILE A 25 0.77 16.09 -15.70
CA ILE A 25 2.13 15.92 -15.18
C ILE A 25 2.11 15.60 -13.68
N LYS A 26 1.28 16.29 -12.91
CA LYS A 26 1.10 16.03 -11.48
C LYS A 26 0.59 14.61 -11.24
N ASN A 27 -0.45 14.17 -11.96
CA ASN A 27 -0.96 12.81 -11.80
C ASN A 27 0.09 11.75 -12.17
N MET A 28 0.85 11.96 -13.25
CA MET A 28 1.93 11.05 -13.65
C MET A 28 3.02 10.99 -12.57
N THR A 29 3.51 12.15 -12.13
CA THR A 29 4.55 12.22 -11.09
C THR A 29 4.09 11.69 -9.74
N ASP A 30 2.84 11.89 -9.31
CA ASP A 30 2.30 11.26 -8.11
C ASP A 30 2.28 9.72 -8.24
N THR A 31 2.05 9.20 -9.45
CA THR A 31 2.06 7.75 -9.73
C THR A 31 3.49 7.19 -9.80
N ASP A 32 4.42 7.95 -10.37
CA ASP A 32 5.82 7.58 -10.52
C ASP A 32 6.56 7.69 -9.18
N VAL A 33 6.32 8.75 -8.39
CA VAL A 33 6.80 8.87 -7.01
C VAL A 33 6.27 7.73 -6.15
N ALA A 34 4.99 7.35 -6.28
CA ALA A 34 4.47 6.17 -5.59
C ALA A 34 5.16 4.85 -6.01
N ASN A 35 5.75 4.78 -7.21
CA ASN A 35 6.51 3.62 -7.68
C ASN A 35 8.02 3.70 -7.38
N GLU A 36 8.64 4.88 -7.34
CA GLU A 36 10.09 5.09 -7.20
C GLU A 36 10.54 5.41 -5.76
N SER A 37 9.67 5.89 -4.87
CA SER A 37 10.11 6.43 -3.58
C SER A 37 10.44 5.40 -2.49
N ASN A 38 10.61 4.11 -2.78
CA ASN A 38 10.66 3.08 -1.73
C ASN A 38 11.68 1.95 -1.95
N GLU A 39 12.71 2.12 -2.78
CA GLU A 39 13.79 1.12 -2.82
C GLU A 39 14.63 1.11 -1.53
N SER A 40 14.71 2.21 -0.77
CA SER A 40 15.53 2.32 0.45
C SER A 40 14.85 1.90 1.75
N GLU A 41 13.53 1.71 1.79
CA GLU A 41 12.80 1.44 3.06
C GLU A 41 12.40 -0.04 3.24
N TRP A 42 12.43 -0.83 2.17
CA TRP A 42 11.99 -2.23 2.20
C TRP A 42 13.16 -3.21 2.04
N PRO A 43 13.19 -4.32 2.80
CA PRO A 43 14.27 -5.31 2.70
C PRO A 43 14.38 -5.94 1.31
N GLU A 44 15.61 -6.27 0.90
CA GLU A 44 15.89 -6.91 -0.41
C GLU A 44 15.21 -8.27 -0.58
N TRP A 45 15.00 -9.02 0.50
CA TRP A 45 14.32 -10.32 0.46
C TRP A 45 12.82 -10.21 0.17
N MET A 46 12.25 -9.00 0.19
CA MET A 46 10.83 -8.78 -0.03
C MET A 46 10.54 -8.36 -1.47
N SER A 47 9.75 -9.17 -2.17
CA SER A 47 9.37 -8.92 -3.57
C SER A 47 8.52 -7.66 -3.73
N VAL A 48 8.56 -7.04 -4.92
CA VAL A 48 7.72 -5.87 -5.26
C VAL A 48 6.22 -6.17 -5.09
N ALA A 49 5.80 -7.41 -5.38
CA ALA A 49 4.41 -7.83 -5.21
C ALA A 49 4.00 -7.85 -3.73
N ASP A 50 4.88 -8.28 -2.83
CA ASP A 50 4.61 -8.31 -1.40
C ASP A 50 4.60 -6.90 -0.80
N ARG A 51 5.50 -6.02 -1.26
CA ARG A 51 5.51 -4.59 -0.88
C ARG A 51 4.19 -3.92 -1.26
N ARG A 52 3.74 -4.10 -2.50
CA ARG A 52 2.44 -3.58 -2.97
C ARG A 52 1.27 -4.12 -2.18
N LEU A 53 1.32 -5.38 -1.76
CA LEU A 53 0.29 -5.98 -0.90
C LEU A 53 0.24 -5.31 0.48
N LEU A 54 1.39 -5.06 1.11
CA LEU A 54 1.46 -4.43 2.43
C LEU A 54 1.06 -2.94 2.41
N GLN A 55 1.30 -2.26 1.29
CA GLN A 55 0.89 -0.87 1.09
C GLN A 55 -0.59 -0.73 0.70
N SER A 56 -1.23 -1.83 0.28
CA SER A 56 -2.66 -1.85 -0.06
C SER A 56 -3.53 -1.70 1.19
N SER A 57 -4.49 -0.77 1.14
CA SER A 57 -5.42 -0.49 2.23
C SER A 57 -6.55 -1.52 2.37
N SER A 58 -6.73 -2.41 1.39
CA SER A 58 -7.92 -3.26 1.26
C SER A 58 -7.62 -4.75 1.13
N VAL A 59 -6.58 -5.24 1.81
CA VAL A 59 -6.33 -6.68 1.88
C VAL A 59 -7.27 -7.33 2.90
N ALA A 60 -8.09 -8.28 2.45
CA ALA A 60 -8.91 -9.09 3.33
C ALA A 60 -8.01 -10.10 4.09
N PRO A 61 -7.96 -10.04 5.44
CA PRO A 61 -7.17 -10.98 6.21
C PRO A 61 -7.91 -12.31 6.39
N ASP A 62 -7.17 -13.42 6.47
CA ASP A 62 -7.72 -14.71 6.86
C ASP A 62 -7.97 -14.75 8.37
N VAL A 63 -7.04 -14.17 9.15
CA VAL A 63 -7.14 -14.09 10.62
C VAL A 63 -6.57 -12.78 11.16
N VAL A 64 -7.09 -12.36 12.31
CA VAL A 64 -6.69 -11.13 13.01
C VAL A 64 -6.08 -11.46 14.37
N VAL A 65 -4.93 -10.86 14.67
CA VAL A 65 -4.27 -10.92 15.99
C VAL A 65 -4.51 -9.61 16.73
N ALA A 66 -4.97 -9.68 17.96
CA ALA A 66 -5.25 -8.51 18.79
C ALA A 66 -4.91 -8.78 20.26
N ALA A 67 -3.98 -8.00 20.81
CA ALA A 67 -3.56 -8.15 22.22
C ALA A 67 -4.71 -7.86 23.21
N ASP A 68 -5.65 -7.00 22.82
CA ASP A 68 -6.87 -6.68 23.57
C ASP A 68 -7.93 -7.81 23.53
N GLY A 69 -7.73 -8.85 22.72
CA GLY A 69 -8.67 -9.96 22.54
C GLY A 69 -9.81 -9.69 21.55
N SER A 70 -9.81 -8.57 20.83
CA SER A 70 -10.82 -8.23 19.82
C SER A 70 -10.64 -8.94 18.47
N GLY A 71 -9.66 -9.83 18.36
CA GLY A 71 -9.32 -10.59 17.15
C GLY A 71 -9.52 -12.11 17.33
N ASN A 72 -9.07 -12.89 16.36
CA ASN A 72 -9.10 -14.35 16.41
C ASN A 72 -8.07 -14.92 17.40
N TYR A 73 -6.89 -14.29 17.50
CA TYR A 73 -5.80 -14.73 18.37
C TYR A 73 -5.23 -13.56 19.18
N LYS A 74 -4.65 -13.86 20.34
CA LYS A 74 -3.93 -12.88 21.18
C LYS A 74 -2.43 -12.80 20.88
N THR A 75 -1.87 -13.84 20.27
CA THR A 75 -0.43 -13.95 19.97
C THR A 75 -0.21 -14.22 18.48
N VAL A 76 0.91 -13.75 17.96
CA VAL A 76 1.33 -13.94 16.58
C VAL A 76 1.69 -15.40 16.33
N SER A 77 2.34 -16.06 17.29
CA SER A 77 2.74 -17.47 17.16
C SER A 77 1.55 -18.40 17.01
N ALA A 78 0.43 -18.13 17.69
CA ALA A 78 -0.79 -18.93 17.56
C ALA A 78 -1.42 -18.78 16.17
N ALA A 79 -1.43 -17.56 15.62
CA ALA A 79 -1.93 -17.32 14.26
C ALA A 79 -1.03 -17.97 13.20
N ALA A 80 0.30 -17.94 13.39
CA ALA A 80 1.24 -18.61 12.51
C ALA A 80 1.06 -20.13 12.52
N ALA A 81 0.83 -20.73 13.71
CA ALA A 81 0.58 -22.17 13.85
C ALA A 81 -0.76 -22.63 13.24
N ALA A 82 -1.74 -21.72 13.15
CA ALA A 82 -3.04 -22.00 12.54
C ALA A 82 -3.01 -21.97 11.01
N ALA A 83 -1.93 -21.46 10.40
CA ALA A 83 -1.79 -21.43 8.96
C ALA A 83 -1.79 -22.85 8.36
N PRO A 84 -2.50 -23.08 7.25
CA PRO A 84 -2.56 -24.40 6.62
C PRO A 84 -1.18 -24.81 6.08
N LYS A 85 -0.75 -26.02 6.45
CA LYS A 85 0.51 -26.61 5.94
C LYS A 85 0.38 -26.92 4.45
N LYS A 86 1.47 -26.67 3.68
CA LYS A 86 1.57 -27.01 2.24
C LYS A 86 0.50 -26.35 1.35
N SER A 87 0.02 -25.16 1.73
CA SER A 87 -0.87 -24.37 0.88
C SER A 87 -0.08 -23.62 -0.20
N SER A 88 -0.52 -23.68 -1.45
CA SER A 88 -0.06 -22.79 -2.52
C SER A 88 -0.72 -21.40 -2.47
N LYS A 89 -1.77 -21.26 -1.66
CA LYS A 89 -2.45 -19.98 -1.41
C LYS A 89 -1.78 -19.24 -0.27
N ARG A 90 -1.62 -17.92 -0.45
CA ARG A 90 -1.15 -16.99 0.57
C ARG A 90 -2.12 -16.98 1.76
N TYR A 91 -1.57 -17.01 2.97
CA TYR A 91 -2.29 -16.88 4.23
C TYR A 91 -1.95 -15.53 4.88
N ILE A 92 -2.97 -14.70 5.14
CA ILE A 92 -2.81 -13.30 5.52
C ILE A 92 -3.23 -13.11 6.98
N ILE A 93 -2.24 -12.80 7.82
CA ILE A 93 -2.43 -12.51 9.25
C ILE A 93 -2.37 -10.99 9.46
N ARG A 94 -3.47 -10.38 9.91
CA ARG A 94 -3.51 -8.96 10.27
C ARG A 94 -3.24 -8.78 11.75
N ILE A 95 -2.20 -8.05 12.11
CA ILE A 95 -1.84 -7.75 13.50
C ILE A 95 -2.33 -6.35 13.85
N LYS A 96 -3.20 -6.22 14.86
CA LYS A 96 -3.65 -4.91 15.36
C LYS A 96 -2.53 -4.24 16.17
N ALA A 97 -2.64 -2.93 16.33
CA ALA A 97 -1.71 -2.18 17.17
C ALA A 97 -1.72 -2.75 18.60
N GLY A 98 -0.52 -2.99 19.14
CA GLY A 98 -0.33 -3.61 20.45
C GLY A 98 1.11 -4.01 20.66
N VAL A 99 1.46 -4.34 21.91
CA VAL A 99 2.79 -4.84 22.26
C VAL A 99 2.74 -6.36 22.40
N TYR A 100 3.50 -7.05 21.56
CA TYR A 100 3.59 -8.51 21.52
C TYR A 100 5.00 -8.95 21.95
N ARG A 101 5.15 -9.41 23.19
CA ARG A 101 6.44 -9.85 23.76
C ARG A 101 6.59 -11.36 23.59
N GLU A 102 6.89 -11.79 22.37
CA GLU A 102 7.05 -13.20 22.02
C GLU A 102 8.15 -13.42 20.97
N ASN A 103 8.72 -14.62 20.95
CA ASN A 103 9.57 -15.09 19.87
C ASN A 103 8.70 -15.85 18.87
N VAL A 104 8.64 -15.36 17.63
CA VAL A 104 7.87 -15.98 16.55
C VAL A 104 8.80 -16.82 15.69
N ASP A 105 8.47 -18.09 15.55
CA ASP A 105 9.10 -18.97 14.56
C ASP A 105 8.12 -19.22 13.42
N VAL A 106 8.57 -18.95 12.20
CA VAL A 106 7.81 -19.23 10.98
C VAL A 106 8.51 -20.39 10.29
N PRO A 107 8.02 -21.63 10.47
CA PRO A 107 8.70 -22.79 9.91
C PRO A 107 8.75 -22.68 8.39
N GLN A 108 9.90 -23.00 7.81
CA GLN A 108 10.07 -23.06 6.37
C GLN A 108 9.12 -24.12 5.82
N ILE A 109 8.09 -23.68 5.09
CA ILE A 109 7.20 -24.60 4.38
C ILE A 109 8.00 -25.05 3.17
N LEU A 110 8.77 -26.14 3.32
CA LEU A 110 9.45 -26.81 2.21
C LEU A 110 8.39 -27.14 1.15
N SER A 111 8.51 -26.49 -0.02
CA SER A 111 7.75 -26.76 -1.23
C SER A 111 8.27 -28.00 -1.94
#